data_AF-A0A8J6AW27-F1
#
_entry.id   AF-A0A8J6AW27-F1
#
_cell.length_a   1.000
_cell.length_b   1.000
_cell.length_c   1.000
_cell.angle_alpha   90.00
_cell.angle_beta   90.00
_cell.angle_gamma   90.00
#
_symmetry.space_group_name_H-M   'P 1'
#
loop_
_entity.id
_entity.type
_entity.pdbx_description
1 polymer ?
#
loop_
_entity_poly.entity_id
_entity_poly.type
_entity_poly.pdbx_seq_one_letter_code
_entity_poly.pdbx_strand_id
1 'polypeptide(L)'
;VQEQGDRNVTLSQNQAQMMLNWDVTSESGPSGPSVVGLVSLPGMEKLLTDAPVALETEKQAVLHETHKRFLQNVSSILLSDVISAFMGSSATPNLNRPVTFVFKHPVTAESRQKIHCVYWEHDQNGCGLWTTKGCQMVSTRDTNTTCQCTHLSSFAVLMASYSVQ
;
A
#
# COMPACT_ATOMS: atom_id res chain seq x y z
N VAL A 1 -19.15 -33.52 -10.14
CA VAL A 1 -19.19 -32.36 -9.22
C VAL A 1 -17.80 -31.75 -9.27
N GLN A 2 -17.63 -30.65 -9.99
CA GLN A 2 -16.33 -29.98 -10.11
C GLN A 2 -16.22 -29.06 -8.89
N GLU A 3 -15.42 -29.46 -7.90
CA GLU A 3 -15.14 -28.61 -6.75
C GLU A 3 -14.49 -27.34 -7.27
N GLN A 4 -15.20 -26.23 -7.10
CA GLN A 4 -14.71 -24.91 -7.44
C GLN A 4 -13.68 -24.56 -6.37
N GLY A 5 -12.41 -24.91 -6.64
CA GLY A 5 -11.29 -24.71 -5.73
C GLY A 5 -11.22 -23.26 -5.25
N ASP A 6 -10.88 -23.09 -3.97
CA ASP A 6 -10.78 -21.79 -3.31
C ASP A 6 -9.83 -20.89 -4.11
N ARG A 7 -10.39 -19.85 -4.73
CA ARG A 7 -9.63 -18.90 -5.57
C ARG A 7 -8.90 -17.86 -4.74
N ASN A 8 -8.98 -17.92 -3.42
CA ASN A 8 -8.33 -16.98 -2.54
C ASN A 8 -6.93 -17.46 -2.20
N VAL A 9 -5.93 -16.64 -2.50
CA VAL A 9 -4.53 -16.89 -2.18
C VAL A 9 -4.13 -15.97 -1.05
N THR A 10 -3.57 -16.56 0.01
CA THR A 10 -3.01 -15.83 1.15
C THR A 10 -1.52 -16.11 1.23
N LEU A 11 -0.71 -15.06 1.15
CA LEU A 11 0.73 -15.12 1.41
C LEU A 11 1.03 -14.38 2.70
N SER A 12 1.84 -14.97 3.58
CA SER A 12 2.26 -14.32 4.83
C SER A 12 3.78 -14.24 4.85
N GLN A 13 4.31 -13.07 5.17
CA GLN A 13 5.74 -12.84 5.27
C GLN A 13 6.03 -11.89 6.42
N ASN A 14 6.83 -12.35 7.38
CA ASN A 14 7.13 -11.62 8.62
C ASN A 14 5.88 -11.05 9.31
N GLN A 15 5.80 -9.71 9.43
CA GLN A 15 4.71 -8.97 10.07
C GLN A 15 3.60 -8.55 9.10
N ALA A 16 3.58 -9.11 7.89
CA ALA A 16 2.61 -8.77 6.86
C ALA A 16 1.93 -10.01 6.29
N GLN A 17 0.67 -9.82 5.89
CA GLN A 17 -0.13 -10.79 5.16
C GLN A 17 -0.75 -10.12 3.94
N MET A 18 -0.74 -10.82 2.82
CA MET A 18 -1.39 -10.42 1.58
C MET A 18 -2.48 -11.43 1.24
N MET A 19 -3.67 -10.93 0.93
CA MET A 19 -4.82 -11.71 0.49
C MET A 19 -5.25 -11.20 -0.89
N LEU A 20 -5.26 -12.08 -1.87
CA LEU A 20 -5.76 -11.78 -3.22
C LEU A 20 -6.73 -12.85 -3.68
N ASN A 21 -7.60 -12.46 -4.61
CA ASN A 21 -8.43 -13.40 -5.34
C ASN A 21 -7.78 -13.71 -6.69
N TRP A 22 -7.73 -14.96 -7.12
CA TRP A 22 -7.05 -15.34 -8.35
C TRP A 22 -7.67 -14.73 -9.62
N ASP A 23 -8.95 -14.34 -9.58
CA ASP A 23 -9.63 -13.61 -10.67
C ASP A 23 -9.25 -12.11 -10.72
N VAL A 24 -8.12 -11.73 -10.10
CA VAL A 24 -7.62 -10.35 -10.04
C VAL A 24 -7.12 -9.85 -11.40
N THR A 25 -6.75 -10.74 -12.33
CA THR A 25 -6.35 -10.38 -13.69
C THR A 25 -7.57 -10.25 -14.62
N SER A 26 -7.69 -9.12 -15.33
CA SER A 26 -8.63 -9.01 -16.44
C SER A 26 -8.09 -9.82 -17.61
N GLU A 27 -8.90 -10.75 -18.10
CA GLU A 27 -8.77 -11.41 -19.41
C GLU A 27 -7.54 -12.32 -19.59
N SER A 28 -7.81 -13.63 -19.63
CA SER A 28 -7.06 -14.63 -20.42
C SER A 28 -5.55 -14.39 -20.56
N GLY A 29 -4.82 -14.48 -19.45
CA GLY A 29 -3.36 -14.54 -19.44
C GLY A 29 -2.81 -15.90 -19.93
N PRO A 30 -1.53 -15.95 -20.34
CA PRO A 30 -1.00 -16.99 -21.23
C PRO A 30 -1.05 -18.39 -20.63
N SER A 31 -1.03 -19.40 -21.51
CA SER A 31 -0.86 -20.83 -21.19
C SER A 31 0.42 -21.06 -20.36
N GLY A 32 0.33 -20.95 -19.03
CA GLY A 32 1.43 -21.18 -18.10
C GLY A 32 1.05 -20.92 -16.64
N PRO A 33 1.84 -21.42 -15.67
CA PRO A 33 1.59 -21.15 -14.27
C PRO A 33 1.85 -19.67 -13.97
N SER A 34 0.84 -18.96 -13.47
CA SER A 34 1.07 -17.65 -12.84
C SER A 34 1.65 -17.87 -11.44
N VAL A 35 2.57 -16.99 -11.04
CA VAL A 35 3.18 -17.02 -9.71
C VAL A 35 2.88 -15.68 -9.04
N VAL A 36 2.51 -15.72 -7.77
CA VAL A 36 2.42 -14.52 -6.94
C VAL A 36 3.47 -14.62 -5.84
N GLY A 37 4.18 -13.53 -5.60
CA GLY A 37 5.22 -13.44 -4.60
C GLY A 37 4.96 -12.31 -3.61
N LEU A 38 5.40 -12.54 -2.37
CA LEU A 38 5.43 -11.55 -1.30
C LEU A 38 6.80 -11.61 -0.63
N VAL A 39 7.48 -10.47 -0.57
CA VAL A 39 8.80 -10.33 0.05
C VAL A 39 8.71 -9.23 1.11
N SER A 40 9.33 -9.44 2.26
CA SER A 40 9.48 -8.42 3.31
C SER A 40 10.92 -7.96 3.34
N LEU A 41 11.12 -6.64 3.42
CA LEU A 41 12.40 -5.97 3.38
C LEU A 41 12.59 -5.22 4.72
N PRO A 42 12.94 -5.92 5.81
CA PRO A 42 13.10 -5.31 7.13
C PRO A 42 14.27 -4.33 7.14
N GLY A 43 14.15 -3.22 7.85
CA GLY A 43 15.17 -2.18 7.98
C GLY A 43 15.13 -1.11 6.89
N MET A 44 14.37 -1.32 5.81
CA MET A 44 14.21 -0.32 4.73
C MET A 44 13.48 0.94 5.20
N GLU A 45 12.65 0.83 6.24
CA GLU A 45 11.95 1.95 6.85
C GLU A 45 12.90 3.02 7.37
N LYS A 46 14.11 2.63 7.82
CA LYS A 46 15.15 3.54 8.31
C LYS A 46 15.83 4.30 7.18
N LEU A 47 16.03 3.63 6.04
CA LEU A 47 16.66 4.23 4.86
C LEU A 47 15.71 5.17 4.11
N LEU A 48 14.40 4.96 4.26
CA LEU A 48 13.35 5.72 3.57
C LEU A 48 12.63 6.71 4.49
N THR A 49 13.21 7.03 5.66
CA THR A 49 12.63 7.95 6.66
C THR A 49 12.38 9.34 6.07
N ASP A 50 13.33 9.84 5.26
CA ASP A 50 13.28 11.19 4.66
C ASP A 50 12.75 11.18 3.22
N ALA A 51 12.18 10.05 2.78
CA ALA A 51 11.64 9.95 1.44
C ALA A 51 10.45 10.91 1.25
N PRO A 52 10.28 11.52 0.07
CA PRO A 52 9.13 12.37 -0.20
C PRO A 52 7.81 11.59 -0.04
N VAL A 53 6.78 12.27 0.47
CA VAL A 53 5.46 11.69 0.71
C VAL A 53 4.38 12.55 0.07
N ALA A 54 3.47 11.94 -0.69
CA ALA A 54 2.28 12.56 -1.26
C ALA A 54 1.02 11.86 -0.73
N LEU A 55 0.33 12.50 0.22
CA LEU A 55 -0.91 11.97 0.79
C LEU A 55 -2.13 12.59 0.09
N GLU A 56 -2.97 11.76 -0.53
CA GLU A 56 -4.27 12.21 -1.04
C GLU A 56 -5.20 12.47 0.16
N THR A 57 -5.74 13.69 0.26
CA THR A 57 -6.69 14.04 1.34
C THR A 57 -8.10 13.87 0.83
N GLU A 58 -8.94 13.12 1.54
CA GLU A 58 -10.35 12.80 1.19
C GLU A 58 -11.31 14.02 1.11
N LYS A 59 -10.82 15.27 1.19
CA LYS A 59 -11.62 16.50 1.10
C LYS A 59 -11.21 17.39 -0.07
N GLN A 60 -11.31 16.88 -1.30
CA GLN A 60 -11.24 17.70 -2.51
C GLN A 60 -12.34 17.32 -3.50
N ALA A 61 -13.59 17.45 -3.06
CA ALA A 61 -14.64 17.94 -3.93
C ALA A 61 -14.93 19.38 -3.49
N VAL A 62 -14.76 20.35 -4.40
CA VAL A 62 -15.02 21.80 -4.23
C VAL A 62 -13.89 22.62 -3.59
N LEU A 63 -12.81 22.85 -4.33
CA LEU A 63 -12.40 24.22 -4.72
C LEU A 63 -11.37 24.12 -5.86
N HIS A 64 -11.67 24.78 -6.97
CA HIS A 64 -10.81 24.94 -8.14
C HIS A 64 -9.46 25.56 -7.76
N GLU A 65 -8.38 25.01 -8.32
CA GLU A 65 -7.13 25.62 -8.75
C GLU A 65 -6.38 26.64 -7.87
N THR A 66 -5.05 26.46 -7.79
CA THR A 66 -4.00 27.41 -7.31
C THR A 66 -3.52 27.42 -5.85
N HIS A 67 -3.71 26.36 -5.05
CA HIS A 67 -2.90 26.19 -3.83
C HIS A 67 -2.50 24.72 -3.59
N LYS A 68 -1.45 24.26 -4.28
CA LYS A 68 -0.65 23.11 -3.82
C LYS A 68 0.12 23.54 -2.57
N ARG A 69 -0.58 23.78 -1.47
CA ARG A 69 0.03 23.91 -0.15
C ARG A 69 0.58 22.53 0.17
N PHE A 70 1.88 22.35 -0.03
CA PHE A 70 2.65 21.43 0.80
C PHE A 70 2.24 21.73 2.25
N LEU A 71 1.55 20.79 2.90
CA LEU A 71 1.18 20.95 4.29
C LEU A 71 2.47 21.11 5.08
N GLN A 72 2.74 22.33 5.52
CA GLN A 72 4.09 22.80 5.83
C GLN A 72 4.64 22.31 7.18
N ASN A 73 4.04 21.32 7.85
CA ASN A 73 4.60 20.67 9.05
C ASN A 73 3.99 19.27 9.29
N VAL A 74 4.01 18.40 8.27
CA VAL A 74 3.63 16.99 8.46
C VAL A 74 4.90 16.18 8.70
N SER A 75 5.06 15.64 9.92
CA SER A 75 6.09 14.63 10.19
C SER A 75 5.51 13.26 9.85
N SER A 76 6.20 12.51 9.00
CA SER A 76 5.82 11.15 8.61
C SER A 76 6.84 10.12 9.06
N ILE A 77 6.36 8.99 9.54
CA ILE A 77 7.21 7.83 9.89
C ILE A 77 6.59 6.55 9.33
N LEU A 78 7.43 5.67 8.82
CA LEU A 78 7.03 4.32 8.45
C LEU A 78 6.92 3.44 9.70
N LEU A 79 5.77 2.81 9.87
CA LEU A 79 5.44 1.98 11.03
C LEU A 79 5.71 0.49 10.81
N SER A 80 5.84 0.07 9.56
CA SER A 80 6.05 -1.33 9.18
C SER A 80 7.30 -1.49 8.34
N ASP A 81 7.77 -2.74 8.22
CA ASP A 81 8.66 -3.15 7.14
C ASP A 81 8.04 -2.79 5.78
N VAL A 82 8.89 -2.58 4.79
CA VAL A 82 8.46 -2.49 3.40
C VAL A 82 8.21 -3.91 2.88
N ILE A 83 7.04 -4.14 2.30
CA ILE A 83 6.73 -5.40 1.61
C ILE A 83 6.62 -5.17 0.11
N SER A 84 7.12 -6.10 -0.70
CA SER A 84 6.95 -6.07 -2.15
C SER A 84 6.10 -7.24 -2.60
N ALA A 85 5.01 -6.93 -3.30
CA ALA A 85 4.14 -7.92 -3.92
C ALA A 85 4.32 -7.87 -5.44
N PHE A 86 4.38 -9.03 -6.07
CA PHE A 86 4.57 -9.13 -7.51
C PHE A 86 3.86 -10.34 -8.09
N MET A 87 3.62 -10.29 -9.40
CA MET A 87 3.07 -11.40 -10.17
C MET A 87 4.02 -11.72 -11.32
N GLY A 88 4.35 -13.00 -11.50
CA GLY A 88 5.30 -13.47 -12.51
C GLY A 88 4.77 -13.51 -13.95
N SER A 89 3.58 -12.95 -14.22
CA SER A 89 3.03 -12.82 -15.58
C SER A 89 3.27 -11.42 -16.13
N SER A 90 3.51 -11.32 -17.44
CA SER A 90 3.96 -10.13 -18.18
C SER A 90 2.97 -8.95 -18.27
N ALA A 91 1.84 -8.99 -17.55
CA ALA A 91 0.88 -7.91 -17.52
C ALA A 91 0.49 -7.59 -16.09
N THR A 92 0.87 -6.40 -15.61
CA THR A 92 0.24 -5.78 -14.44
C THR A 92 0.05 -4.29 -14.65
N PRO A 93 -1.02 -3.87 -15.35
CA PRO A 93 -1.55 -2.52 -15.15
C PRO A 93 -2.99 -2.64 -14.65
N ASN A 94 -3.15 -2.46 -13.34
CA ASN A 94 -4.41 -2.39 -12.61
C ASN A 94 -5.14 -3.73 -12.40
N LEU A 95 -5.45 -3.98 -11.13
CA LEU A 95 -6.17 -5.15 -10.68
C LEU A 95 -7.67 -4.87 -10.73
N ASN A 96 -8.46 -5.79 -11.29
CA ASN A 96 -9.92 -5.66 -11.32
C ASN A 96 -10.56 -5.73 -9.93
N ARG A 97 -9.84 -6.34 -8.97
CA ARG A 97 -10.23 -6.43 -7.57
C ARG A 97 -9.04 -5.97 -6.71
N PRO A 98 -9.29 -5.20 -5.63
CA PRO A 98 -8.21 -4.77 -4.76
C PRO A 98 -7.59 -5.96 -4.03
N VAL A 99 -6.28 -5.88 -3.81
CA VAL A 99 -5.53 -6.80 -2.96
C VAL A 99 -5.55 -6.26 -1.54
N THR A 100 -5.80 -7.15 -0.58
CA THR A 100 -5.84 -6.78 0.83
C THR A 100 -4.50 -7.10 1.46
N PHE A 101 -3.94 -6.13 2.18
CA PHE A 101 -2.74 -6.29 2.99
C PHE A 101 -3.10 -6.07 4.46
N VAL A 102 -2.54 -6.88 5.35
CA VAL A 102 -2.63 -6.70 6.79
C VAL A 102 -1.21 -6.58 7.33
N PHE A 103 -0.92 -5.44 7.95
CA PHE A 103 0.36 -5.14 8.57
C PHE A 103 0.23 -5.13 10.07
N LYS A 104 1.21 -5.73 10.75
CA LYS A 104 1.42 -5.58 12.20
C LYS A 104 2.49 -4.52 12.44
N HIS A 105 2.25 -3.61 13.38
CA HIS A 105 3.19 -2.55 13.76
C HIS A 105 3.05 -2.16 15.23
N PRO A 106 4.09 -1.64 15.90
CA PRO A 106 4.08 -1.47 17.36
C PRO A 106 3.29 -0.25 17.87
N VAL A 107 2.82 0.62 16.98
CA VAL A 107 2.22 1.93 17.34
C VAL A 107 0.70 1.92 17.15
N THR A 108 -0.04 2.57 18.06
CA THR A 108 -1.45 2.92 17.87
C THR A 108 -1.55 4.43 17.71
N ALA A 109 -2.26 4.89 16.67
CA ALA A 109 -2.35 6.32 16.38
C ALA A 109 -3.14 7.10 17.44
N GLU A 110 -2.59 8.24 17.85
CA GLU A 110 -3.24 9.19 18.75
C GLU A 110 -4.12 10.19 17.97
N SER A 111 -4.86 11.04 18.71
CA SER A 111 -5.84 12.00 18.15
C SER A 111 -5.33 12.94 17.04
N ARG A 112 -4.01 13.16 16.93
CA ARG A 112 -3.37 14.05 15.93
C ARG A 112 -2.54 13.30 14.88
N GLN A 113 -2.60 11.98 14.90
CA GLN A 113 -1.87 11.11 14.00
C GLN A 113 -2.87 10.41 13.07
N LYS A 114 -2.51 10.28 11.80
CA LYS A 114 -3.29 9.49 10.84
C LYS A 114 -2.42 8.41 10.25
N ILE A 115 -2.99 7.21 10.17
CA ILE A 115 -2.38 6.08 9.48
C ILE A 115 -2.79 6.11 8.02
N HIS A 116 -1.82 5.88 7.14
CA HIS A 116 -1.96 5.83 5.70
C HIS A 116 -1.34 4.54 5.18
N CYS A 117 -2.05 3.89 4.26
CA CYS A 117 -1.49 2.82 3.44
C CYS A 117 -0.82 3.46 2.24
N VAL A 118 0.49 3.26 2.10
CA VAL A 118 1.27 3.89 1.03
C VAL A 118 1.98 2.85 0.19
N TYR A 119 2.25 3.20 -1.07
CA TYR A 119 3.13 2.44 -1.96
C TYR A 119 4.23 3.34 -2.50
N TRP A 120 5.33 2.70 -2.92
CA TRP A 120 6.45 3.39 -3.55
C TRP A 120 6.18 3.63 -5.03
N GLU A 121 5.95 4.89 -5.40
CA GLU A 121 5.83 5.31 -6.80
C GLU A 121 7.20 5.70 -7.33
N HIS A 122 7.69 4.97 -8.33
CA HIS A 122 8.94 5.27 -9.01
C HIS A 122 8.73 6.41 -10.00
N ASP A 123 9.70 7.34 -10.06
CA ASP A 123 9.78 8.33 -11.12
C ASP A 123 10.65 7.84 -12.30
N GLN A 124 10.75 8.65 -13.35
CA GLN A 124 11.48 8.31 -14.57
C GLN A 124 13.00 8.23 -14.36
N ASN A 125 13.52 8.76 -13.26
CA ASN A 125 14.96 8.84 -12.96
C ASN A 125 15.41 7.78 -11.93
N GLY A 126 14.50 6.89 -11.51
CA GLY A 126 14.78 5.88 -10.48
C GLY A 126 14.74 6.42 -9.05
N CYS A 127 14.35 7.68 -8.87
CA CYS A 127 13.90 8.17 -7.57
C CYS A 127 12.44 7.77 -7.34
N GLY A 128 11.89 8.09 -6.18
CA GLY A 128 10.50 7.77 -5.89
C GLY A 128 9.96 8.48 -4.67
N LEU A 129 8.67 8.28 -4.44
CA LEU A 129 7.94 8.85 -3.31
C LEU A 129 6.92 7.86 -2.77
N TRP A 130 6.58 8.00 -1.49
CA TRP A 130 5.46 7.31 -0.89
C TRP A 130 4.16 8.02 -1.25
N THR A 131 3.18 7.29 -1.78
CA THR A 131 1.87 7.84 -2.10
C THR A 131 0.73 6.91 -1.69
N THR A 132 -0.43 7.50 -1.38
CA THR A 132 -1.67 6.75 -1.08
C THR A 132 -2.48 6.41 -2.33
N LYS A 133 -2.05 6.85 -3.53
CA LYS A 133 -2.82 6.70 -4.76
C LYS A 133 -3.19 5.22 -5.01
N GLY A 134 -4.47 4.93 -5.19
CA GLY A 134 -4.94 3.55 -5.40
C GLY A 134 -4.75 2.61 -4.20
N CYS A 135 -4.44 3.14 -3.01
CA CYS A 135 -4.37 2.42 -1.74
C CYS A 135 -5.23 3.12 -0.69
N GLN A 136 -6.06 2.36 0.02
CA GLN A 136 -6.90 2.87 1.10
C GLN A 136 -6.70 2.06 2.38
N MET A 137 -6.69 2.75 3.52
CA MET A 137 -6.78 2.10 4.82
C MET A 137 -8.24 1.72 5.06
N VAL A 138 -8.51 0.43 5.20
CA VAL A 138 -9.86 -0.10 5.48
C VAL A 138 -10.16 -0.08 6.97
N SER A 139 -9.17 -0.43 7.78
CA SER A 139 -9.29 -0.40 9.23
C SER A 139 -7.94 -0.34 9.91
N THR A 140 -7.88 0.31 11.06
CA THR A 140 -6.80 0.15 12.02
C THR A 140 -7.40 -0.35 13.34
N ARG A 141 -6.83 -1.41 13.90
CA ARG A 141 -7.21 -1.98 15.20
C ARG A 141 -5.94 -2.22 15.99
N ASP A 142 -5.72 -1.40 17.00
CA ASP A 142 -4.53 -1.41 17.88
C ASP A 142 -3.21 -1.34 17.10
N THR A 143 -2.59 -2.50 16.90
CA THR A 143 -1.29 -2.71 16.24
C THR A 143 -1.42 -3.34 14.86
N ASN A 144 -2.65 -3.46 14.33
CA ASN A 144 -2.92 -4.02 13.01
C ASN A 144 -3.56 -2.97 12.11
N THR A 145 -3.01 -2.82 10.91
CA THR A 145 -3.58 -1.97 9.86
C THR A 145 -3.90 -2.80 8.63
N THR A 146 -5.13 -2.70 8.16
CA THR A 146 -5.63 -3.35 6.95
C THR A 146 -5.71 -2.34 5.82
N CYS A 147 -5.03 -2.64 4.73
CA CYS A 147 -4.95 -1.84 3.52
C CYS A 147 -5.61 -2.58 2.35
N GLN A 148 -6.23 -1.83 1.44
CA GLN A 148 -6.67 -2.34 0.14
C GLN A 148 -6.03 -1.51 -0.96
N CYS A 149 -5.35 -2.17 -1.90
CA CYS A 149 -4.69 -1.50 -3.02
C CYS A 149 -5.10 -2.11 -4.36
N THR A 150 -5.17 -1.28 -5.40
CA THR A 150 -5.62 -1.67 -6.76
C THR A 150 -4.49 -2.09 -7.68
N HIS A 151 -3.28 -2.24 -7.16
CA HIS A 151 -2.07 -2.59 -7.90
C HIS A 151 -1.11 -3.39 -7.02
N LEU A 152 -0.08 -3.97 -7.63
CA LEU A 152 1.04 -4.62 -6.96
C LEU A 152 2.27 -3.72 -7.05
N SER A 153 2.98 -3.55 -5.94
CA SER A 153 4.16 -2.68 -5.80
C SER A 153 4.89 -3.02 -4.49
N SER A 154 5.68 -2.08 -3.99
CA SER A 154 6.21 -2.05 -2.63
C SER A 154 5.34 -1.18 -1.74
N PHE A 155 4.93 -1.70 -0.59
CA PHE A 155 3.95 -1.09 0.32
C PHE A 155 4.48 -0.97 1.73
N ALA A 156 3.95 -0.01 2.47
CA ALA A 156 4.19 0.15 3.89
C ALA A 156 3.02 0.88 4.58
N VAL A 157 3.00 0.82 5.91
CA VAL A 157 2.13 1.65 6.75
C VAL A 157 2.89 2.91 7.15
N LEU A 158 2.31 4.07 6.88
CA LEU A 158 2.87 5.37 7.22
C LEU A 158 1.97 6.09 8.23
N MET A 159 2.57 6.71 9.23
CA MET A 159 1.86 7.58 10.16
C MET A 159 2.26 9.03 9.92
N ALA A 160 1.27 9.89 9.67
CA ALA A 160 1.42 11.32 9.49
C ALA A 160 0.94 12.05 10.75
N SER A 161 1.80 12.89 11.32
CA SER A 161 1.49 13.77 12.45
C SER A 161 1.25 15.18 11.93
N TYR A 162 0.09 15.75 12.24
CA TYR A 162 -0.28 17.10 11.81
C TYR A 162 -0.15 18.06 13.00
N SER A 163 0.75 19.05 12.91
CA SER A 163 0.77 20.15 13.87
C SER A 163 -0.28 21.20 13.50
N VAL A 164 -0.96 21.71 14.52
CA VAL A 164 -1.77 22.93 14.41
C VAL A 164 -0.89 24.04 14.95
N GLN A 165 -0.66 25.07 14.14
CA GLN A 165 -0.12 26.33 14.63
C GLN A 165 -1.28 27.23 15.01
#